data_AF-A0A392PGG0-F1
#
_entry.id   AF-A0A392PGG0-F1
#
_cell.length_a   1.000
_cell.length_b   1.000
_cell.length_c   1.000
_cell.angle_alpha   90.00
_cell.angle_beta   90.00
_cell.angle_gamma   90.00
#
_symmetry.space_group_name_H-M   'P 1'
#
loop_
_entity.id
_entity.type
_entity.pdbx_description
1 polymer ?
#
loop_
_entity_poly.entity_id
_entity_poly.type
_entity_poly.pdbx_seq_one_letter_code
_entity_poly.pdbx_strand_id
1 'polypeptide(L)' 'MPGFTAYAQFYEVCSRSSGEYVFVSAASGAVGQLAKLHGCYVVGSAGSNEK' A
#
# COMPACT_ATOMS: atom_id res chain seq x y z
N MET A 1 -14.36 -5.42 -4.44
CA MET A 1 -13.08 -5.97 -4.95
C MET A 1 -11.90 -5.19 -4.37
N PRO A 2 -11.28 -5.66 -3.27
CA PRO A 2 -10.20 -4.93 -2.59
C PRO A 2 -8.91 -4.79 -3.41
N GLY A 3 -8.61 -5.76 -4.29
CA GLY A 3 -7.43 -5.71 -5.17
C GLY A 3 -7.52 -4.63 -6.25
N PHE A 4 -8.68 -4.47 -6.89
CA PHE A 4 -8.87 -3.46 -7.94
C PHE A 4 -8.81 -2.04 -7.39
N THR A 5 -9.43 -1.79 -6.24
CA THR A 5 -9.35 -0.48 -5.57
C THR A 5 -7.94 -0.18 -5.06
N ALA A 6 -7.18 -1.20 -4.63
CA ALA A 6 -5.78 -1.02 -4.27
C ALA A 6 -4.91 -0.66 -5.47
N TYR A 7 -5.14 -1.30 -6.61
CA TYR A 7 -4.46 -0.98 -7.87
C TYR A 7 -4.76 0.46 -8.31
N ALA A 8 -6.04 0.84 -8.39
CA ALA A 8 -6.42 2.20 -8.77
C ALA A 8 -5.84 3.24 -7.80
N GLN A 9 -5.90 3.01 -6.48
CA GLN A 9 -5.33 3.96 -5.53
C GLN A 9 -3.80 4.09 -5.67
N PHE A 10 -3.10 2.99 -5.94
CA PHE A 10 -1.63 2.98 -6.02
C PHE A 10 -1.10 3.58 -7.33
N TYR A 11 -1.71 3.22 -8.48
CA TYR A 11 -1.25 3.66 -9.80
C TYR A 11 -1.93 4.94 -10.30
N GLU A 12 -3.22 5.12 -10.03
CA GLU A 12 -4.01 6.22 -10.59
C GLU A 12 -4.00 7.45 -9.68
N VAL A 13 -4.06 7.26 -8.35
CA VAL A 13 -4.10 8.36 -7.38
C VAL A 13 -2.71 8.72 -6.84
N CYS A 14 -1.93 7.73 -6.42
CA CYS A 14 -0.59 7.97 -5.89
C CYS A 14 0.50 8.16 -6.95
N SER A 15 0.29 7.65 -8.18
CA SER A 15 1.25 7.66 -9.30
C SER A 15 2.70 7.42 -8.84
N ARG A 16 2.89 6.42 -7.97
CA ARG A 16 4.12 6.27 -7.19
C ARG A 16 5.25 5.68 -8.01
N SER A 17 6.46 6.22 -7.88
CA SER A 17 7.65 5.62 -8.48
C SER A 17 8.22 4.50 -7.59
N SER A 18 8.84 3.51 -8.24
CA SER A 18 9.54 2.43 -7.54
C SER A 18 10.68 2.99 -6.67
N GLY A 19 10.83 2.48 -5.44
CA GLY A 19 11.86 2.93 -4.50
C GLY A 19 11.50 4.11 -3.61
N GLU A 20 10.31 4.70 -3.77
CA GLU A 20 9.85 5.79 -2.91
C GLU A 20 9.32 5.33 -1.55
N TYR A 21 9.27 6.26 -0.58
CA TYR A 21 8.74 6.03 0.76
C TYR A 21 7.23 6.26 0.77
N VAL A 22 6.47 5.23 1.13
CA VAL A 22 5.01 5.26 1.17
C VAL A 22 4.44 5.05 2.56
N PHE A 23 3.43 5.84 2.93
CA PHE A 23 2.63 5.61 4.13
C PHE A 23 1.28 5.01 3.74
N VAL A 24 0.90 3.89 4.37
CA VAL A 24 -0.37 3.20 4.12
C VAL A 24 -1.16 3.14 5.43
N SER A 25 -2.27 3.89 5.48
CA SER A 25 -3.24 3.75 6.57
C SER A 25 -3.98 2.42 6.46
N ALA A 26 -4.08 1.70 7.58
CA ALA A 26 -4.65 0.34 7.62
C ALA A 26 -3.94 -0.63 6.65
N ALA A 27 -2.61 -0.75 6.79
CA ALA A 27 -1.75 -1.55 5.94
C ALA A 27 -2.02 -3.08 5.99
N SER A 28 -2.94 -3.53 6.86
CA SER A 28 -3.45 -4.90 6.87
C SER A 28 -4.22 -5.29 5.59
N GLY A 29 -4.52 -4.33 4.72
CA GLY A 29 -5.24 -4.55 3.46
C GLY A 29 -4.34 -4.78 2.23
N ALA A 30 -4.99 -5.00 1.08
CA ALA A 30 -4.32 -5.31 -0.20
C ALA A 30 -3.36 -4.20 -0.68
N VAL A 31 -3.57 -2.94 -0.28
CA VAL A 31 -2.73 -1.79 -0.66
C VAL A 31 -1.29 -1.94 -0.12
N GLY A 32 -1.15 -2.40 1.12
CA GLY A 32 0.17 -2.60 1.75
C GLY A 32 0.97 -3.70 1.05
N GLN A 33 0.30 -4.80 0.66
CA GLN A 33 0.93 -5.87 -0.12
C GLN A 33 1.36 -5.40 -1.52
N LEU A 34 0.49 -4.66 -2.22
CA LEU A 34 0.78 -4.15 -3.55
C LEU A 34 1.98 -3.19 -3.54
N ALA A 35 2.02 -2.27 -2.56
CA ALA A 35 3.11 -1.31 -2.41
C ALA A 35 4.47 -1.99 -2.15
N LYS A 36 4.46 -3.07 -1.36
CA LYS A 36 5.66 -3.85 -1.07
C LYS A 36 6.14 -4.65 -2.28
N LEU A 37 5.22 -5.24 -3.04
CA LEU A 37 5.51 -5.91 -4.31
C LEU A 37 6.09 -4.94 -5.36
N HIS A 38 5.69 -3.67 -5.31
CA HIS A 38 6.18 -2.64 -6.22
C HIS A 38 7.59 -2.09 -5.87
N GLY A 39 8.22 -2.64 -4.81
CA GLY A 39 9.57 -2.24 -4.39
C GLY A 39 9.63 -0.89 -3.69
N CYS A 40 8.50 -0.39 -3.16
CA CYS A 40 8.48 0.82 -2.36
C CYS A 40 8.78 0.52 -0.89
N TYR A 41 9.35 1.50 -0.18
CA TYR A 41 9.50 1.41 1.27
C TYR A 41 8.19 1.75 1.96
N VAL A 42 7.53 0.77 2.57
CA VAL A 42 6.18 0.92 3.13
C VAL A 42 6.23 1.09 4.66
N VAL A 43 5.69 2.21 5.15
CA VAL A 43 5.35 2.42 6.56
C VAL A 43 3.83 2.30 6.70
N GLY A 44 3.37 1.36 7.52
CA GLY A 44 1.95 1.08 7.67
C GLY A 44 1.44 1.35 9.07
N SER A 45 0.19 1.77 9.20
CA SER A 45 -0.54 1.69 10.48
C SER A 45 -1.48 0.48 10.47
N ALA A 46 -1.51 -0.26 11.57
CA ALA A 46 -2.42 -1.37 11.79
C ALA A 46 -3.23 -1.14 13.06
N GLY A 47 -4.50 -1.55 13.06
CA GLY A 47 -5.38 -1.36 14.21
C GLY A 47 -5.13 -2.35 15.36
N SER A 48 -4.18 -3.28 15.21
CA SER A 48 -3.87 -4.33 16.19
C SER A 48 -2.45 -4.85 15.95
N ASN A 49 -1.76 -5.32 17.00
CA ASN A 49 -0.39 -5.86 16.89
C ASN A 49 -0.28 -7.15 16.05
N GLU A 50 -1.35 -7.94 15.97
CA GLU A 50 -1.40 -9.17 15.15
C GLU A 50 -1.47 -8.91 13.64
N LYS A 51 -1.56 -7.65 13.20
CA LYS A 51 -1.78 -7.26 11.79
C LYS A 51 -0.61 -6.48 11.20
#